data_AF-A0A5A7ZPI6-F1
#
_entry.id   AF-A0A5A7ZPI6-F1
#
_cell.length_a   1.000
_cell.length_b   1.000
_cell.length_c   1.000
_cell.angle_alpha   90.00
_cell.angle_beta   90.00
_cell.angle_gamma   90.00
#
_symmetry.space_group_name_H-M   'P 1'
#
loop_
_entity.id
_entity.type
_entity.pdbx_description
1 polymer ?
#
loop_
_entity_poly.entity_id
_entity_poly.type
_entity_poly.pdbx_seq_one_letter_code
_entity_poly.pdbx_strand_id
1 'polypeptide(L)' 'MSAFIVDVNDRGEDAEGNDYNYRVQPHVIAAGLMVELPVLIRFPDGRLQEAMQARITTKGLAHMRAELDAEKAGHKPGRA' A
#
# COMPACT_ATOMS: atom_id res chain seq x y z
N MET A 1 -10.30 2.58 -22.58
CA MET A 1 -9.26 2.26 -21.58
C MET A 1 -9.46 0.81 -21.18
N SER A 2 -8.51 -0.07 -21.48
CA SER A 2 -8.50 -1.43 -20.96
C SER A 2 -8.24 -1.35 -19.46
N ALA A 3 -9.20 -1.76 -18.64
CA ALA A 3 -8.98 -1.92 -17.20
C ALA A 3 -7.89 -2.98 -17.01
N PHE A 4 -6.82 -2.65 -16.28
CA PHE A 4 -5.83 -3.65 -15.88
C PHE A 4 -6.51 -4.60 -14.88
N ILE A 5 -6.59 -5.88 -15.26
CA ILE A 5 -7.11 -6.93 -14.39
C ILE A 5 -5.93 -7.51 -13.62
N VAL A 6 -6.04 -7.52 -12.28
CA VAL A 6 -5.07 -8.15 -11.39
C VAL A 6 -5.66 -9.47 -10.90
N ASP A 7 -4.92 -10.56 -11.07
CA ASP A 7 -5.28 -11.85 -10.49
C ASP A 7 -4.90 -11.89 -9.01
N VAL A 8 -5.85 -12.29 -8.17
CA VAL A 8 -5.68 -12.39 -6.72
C VAL A 8 -6.05 -13.79 -6.22
N ASN A 9 -5.52 -14.16 -5.06
CA ASN A 9 -5.92 -15.36 -4.33
C ASN A 9 -7.29 -15.16 -3.64
N ASP A 10 -7.79 -16.20 -2.94
CA ASP A 10 -9.06 -16.12 -2.19
C ASP A 10 -9.07 -15.08 -1.05
N ARG A 11 -7.88 -14.58 -0.67
CA ARG A 11 -7.72 -13.51 0.32
C ARG A 11 -7.65 -12.13 -0.32
N GLY A 12 -7.71 -12.00 -1.64
CA GLY A 12 -7.58 -10.71 -2.31
C GLY A 12 -6.14 -10.19 -2.36
N GLU A 13 -5.14 -11.08 -2.30
CA GLU A 13 -3.72 -10.74 -2.45
C GLU A 13 -3.21 -11.19 -3.82
N ASP A 14 -2.39 -10.38 -4.49
CA ASP A 14 -1.74 -10.77 -5.75
C ASP A 14 -0.44 -11.56 -5.53
N ALA A 15 0.23 -11.94 -6.62
CA ALA A 15 1.47 -12.72 -6.59
C ALA A 15 2.67 -11.97 -5.97
N GLU A 16 2.59 -10.64 -5.84
CA GLU A 16 3.62 -9.82 -5.18
C GLU A 16 3.30 -9.62 -3.70
N GLY A 17 2.16 -10.10 -3.23
CA GLY A 17 1.67 -9.93 -1.86
C GLY A 17 0.98 -8.59 -1.63
N ASN A 18 0.59 -7.86 -2.68
CA ASN A 18 -0.23 -6.66 -2.51
C ASN A 18 -1.65 -7.06 -2.12
N ASP A 19 -2.17 -6.46 -1.05
CA ASP A 19 -3.53 -6.70 -0.55
C ASP A 19 -4.50 -5.61 -1.05
N TYR A 20 -5.60 -6.04 -1.67
CA TYR A 20 -6.60 -5.16 -2.30
C TYR A 20 -7.85 -4.94 -1.43
N ASN A 21 -7.89 -5.46 -0.20
CA ASN A 21 -9.01 -5.28 0.73
C ASN A 21 -8.90 -4.00 1.56
N TYR A 22 -7.71 -3.41 1.64
CA TYR A 22 -7.46 -2.23 2.46
C TYR A 22 -7.47 -0.95 1.64
N ARG A 23 -7.90 0.13 2.31
CA ARG A 23 -7.89 1.48 1.76
C ARG A 23 -6.85 2.32 2.46
N VAL A 24 -6.22 3.21 1.71
CA VAL A 24 -5.28 4.18 2.26
C VAL A 24 -6.05 5.19 3.11
N GLN A 25 -5.52 5.50 4.29
CA GLN A 25 -6.16 6.48 5.16
C GLN A 25 -6.20 7.86 4.48
N PRO A 26 -7.33 8.61 4.55
CA PRO A 26 -7.50 9.86 3.81
C PRO A 26 -6.39 10.91 4.05
N HIS A 27 -5.89 11.00 5.28
CA HIS A 27 -4.83 11.95 5.62
C HIS A 27 -3.48 11.62 4.96
N VAL A 28 -3.20 10.33 4.70
CA VAL A 28 -1.97 9.88 4.02
C VAL A 28 -2.02 10.26 2.53
N ILE A 29 -3.21 10.15 1.91
CA ILE A 29 -3.46 10.63 0.54
C ILE A 29 -3.35 12.16 0.48
N ALA A 30 -4.01 12.87 1.40
CA ALA A 30 -3.98 14.34 1.46
C ALA A 30 -2.55 14.88 1.68
N ALA A 31 -1.74 14.18 2.46
CA ALA A 31 -0.31 14.49 2.64
C ALA A 31 0.55 14.17 1.41
N GLY A 32 -0.01 13.50 0.39
CA GLY A 32 0.69 13.10 -0.83
C GLY A 32 1.72 12.00 -0.59
N LEU A 33 1.56 11.19 0.47
CA LEU A 33 2.50 10.13 0.81
C LEU A 33 2.16 8.84 0.05
N MET A 34 0.88 8.58 -0.19
CA MET A 34 0.40 7.45 -0.99
C MET A 34 -0.69 7.90 -1.97
N VAL A 35 -0.92 7.10 -3.00
CA VAL A 35 -2.02 7.26 -3.95
C VAL A 35 -2.83 5.97 -4.05
N GLU A 36 -4.11 6.09 -4.38
CA GLU A 36 -4.99 4.97 -4.74
C GLU A 36 -5.25 5.00 -6.24
N LEU A 37 -5.08 3.86 -6.91
CA LEU A 37 -5.40 3.68 -8.32
C LEU A 37 -6.56 2.69 -8.46
N PRO A 38 -7.63 3.01 -9.21
CA PRO A 38 -8.71 2.07 -9.45
C PRO A 38 -8.20 0.90 -10.29
N VAL A 39 -8.52 -0.32 -9.85
CA VAL A 39 -8.16 -1.57 -10.53
C VAL A 39 -9.34 -2.53 -10.53
N LEU A 40 -9.34 -3.47 -11.46
CA LEU A 40 -10.26 -4.61 -11.43
C LEU A 40 -9.48 -5.82 -10.93
N ILE A 41 -9.95 -6.48 -9.87
CA ILE A 41 -9.36 -7.73 -9.38
C ILE A 41 -10.18 -8.92 -9.86
N ARG A 42 -9.50 -10.05 -10.12
CA ARG A 42 -10.11 -11.33 -10.49
C ARG A 42 -9.74 -12.40 -9.46
N PHE A 43 -10.75 -12.95 -8.81
CA PHE A 43 -10.61 -14.05 -7.87
C PHE A 43 -10.50 -15.41 -8.59
N PRO A 44 -10.04 -16.48 -7.90
CA PRO A 44 -9.90 -17.80 -8.50
C PRO A 44 -11.22 -18.42 -9.00
N ASP A 45 -12.35 -18.01 -8.42
CA ASP A 45 -13.70 -18.38 -8.85
C ASP A 45 -14.16 -17.67 -10.14
N GLY A 46 -13.32 -16.78 -10.70
CA GLY A 46 -13.62 -15.97 -11.88
C GLY A 46 -14.39 -14.68 -11.58
N ARG A 47 -14.74 -14.42 -10.31
CA ARG A 47 -15.43 -13.19 -9.89
C ARG A 47 -14.53 -11.98 -10.14
N LEU A 48 -15.10 -10.95 -10.76
CA LEU A 48 -14.49 -9.63 -10.94
C LEU A 48 -15.00 -8.66 -9.90
N GLN A 49 -14.12 -7.83 -9.36
CA GLN A 49 -14.47 -6.82 -8.36
C GLN A 49 -13.64 -5.56 -8.59
N GLU A 50 -14.26 -4.39 -8.41
CA GLU A 50 -13.53 -3.12 -8.36
C GLU A 50 -12.80 -2.98 -7.03
N ALA A 51 -11.53 -2.56 -7.09
CA ALA A 51 -10.71 -2.31 -5.92
C ALA A 51 -9.82 -1.08 -6.14
N MET A 52 -9.10 -0.70 -5.08
CA MET A 52 -8.10 0.36 -5.12
C MET A 52 -6.74 -0.22 -4.81
N GLN A 53 -5.78 -0.04 -5.71
CA GLN A 53 -4.38 -0.37 -5.45
C GLN A 53 -3.71 0.82 -4.76
N ALA A 54 -3.26 0.59 -3.53
CA ALA A 54 -2.44 1.55 -2.80
C ALA A 54 -0.99 1.54 -3.33
N ARG A 55 -0.44 2.73 -3.64
CA ARG A 55 0.97 2.87 -4.02
C ARG A 55 1.65 3.95 -3.19
N ILE A 56 2.82 3.64 -2.65
CA ILE A 56 3.67 4.63 -1.98
C ILE A 56 4.28 5.56 -3.03
N THR A 57 4.25 6.85 -2.76
CA THR A 57 4.92 7.85 -3.60
C THR A 57 6.39 7.98 -3.20
N THR A 58 7.22 8.62 -4.03
CA THR A 58 8.60 8.99 -3.65
C THR A 58 8.63 9.84 -2.37
N LYS A 59 7.65 10.73 -2.19
CA LYS A 59 7.50 11.53 -0.96
C LYS A 59 7.17 10.65 0.24
N GLY A 60 6.26 9.69 0.08
CA GLY A 60 5.93 8.71 1.11
C GLY A 60 7.13 7.89 1.54
N LEU A 61 7.92 7.42 0.59
CA LEU A 61 9.13 6.65 0.87
C LEU A 61 10.16 7.48 1.64
N ALA A 62 10.36 8.74 1.25
CA ALA A 62 11.25 9.66 1.97
C ALA A 62 10.75 9.95 3.39
N HIS A 63 9.43 10.11 3.57
CA HIS A 63 8.81 10.30 4.88
C HIS A 63 9.04 9.10 5.80
N MET A 64 8.72 7.88 5.33
CA MET A 64 8.99 6.65 6.09
C MET A 64 10.46 6.52 6.47
N ARG A 65 11.38 6.88 5.56
CA ARG A 65 12.81 6.83 5.86
C ARG A 65 13.18 7.79 6.99
N ALA A 66 12.65 9.01 6.96
CA ALA A 66 12.90 10.01 8.00
C ALA A 66 12.34 9.56 9.37
N GLU A 67 11.15 8.94 9.42
CA GLU A 67 10.57 8.40 10.65
C GLU A 67 11.44 7.28 11.23
N LEU A 68 11.89 6.34 10.39
CA LEU A 68 12.80 5.26 10.80
C LEU A 68 14.14 5.79 11.34
N ASP A 69 14.70 6.82 10.70
CA ASP A 69 15.95 7.42 11.14
C ASP A 69 15.76 8.22 12.45
N ALA A 70 14.61 8.88 12.64
CA ALA A 70 14.25 9.56 13.88
C ALA A 70 14.05 8.58 15.05
N GLU A 71 13.38 7.45 14.81
CA GLU A 71 13.21 6.39 15.81
C GLU A 71 14.58 5.84 16.27
N LYS A 72 15.48 5.57 15.31
CA LYS A 72 16.85 5.14 15.61
C LYS A 72 17.64 6.19 16.37
N ALA A 73 17.50 7.47 16.04
CA ALA A 73 18.15 8.56 16.76
C ALA A 73 17.58 8.77 18.18
N GLY A 74 16.32 8.38 18.41
CA GLY A 74 15.66 8.37 19.72
C GLY A 74 16.04 7.18 20.60
N HIS A 75 16.53 6.08 20.02
CA HIS A 75 17.09 4.94 20.76
C HIS A 75 18.45 5.31 21.36
N LYS A 76 18.45 5.97 22.52
CA LYS A 76 19.62 5.93 23.41
C LYS A 76 19.71 4.51 23.95
N PRO A 77 20.73 3.68 23.61
CA PRO A 77 20.98 2.49 24.39
C PRO A 77 21.23 2.97 25.82
N GLY A 78 20.41 2.52 26.75
CA GLY A 78 20.61 2.76 28.17
C GLY A 78 22.05 2.37 28.51
N ARG A 79 22.81 3.33 29.03
CA ARG A 79 24.05 3.06 29.75
C ARG A 79 23.72 2.01 30.82
N ALA A 80 24.19 0.79 30.60
CA ALA A 80 24.45 -0.17 31.67
C ALA A 80 25.82 0.14 32.28
#